data_AF-A0A1G5EWY5-F1
#
_entry.id   AF-A0A1G5EWY5-F1
#
_cell.length_a   1.000
_cell.length_b   1.000
_cell.length_c   1.000
_cell.angle_alpha   90.00
_cell.angle_beta   90.00
_cell.angle_gamma   90.00
#
_symmetry.space_group_name_H-M   'P 1'
#
loop_
_entity.id
_entity.type
_entity.pdbx_description
1 polymer ?
#
loop_
_entity_poly.entity_id
_entity_poly.type
_entity_poly.pdbx_seq_one_letter_code
_entity_poly.pdbx_strand_id
1 'polypeptide(L)' 'MNIYLITQYENTGYDVYHNAVVIAESEEAARLTHPSGGDEWIDESWTDPEDVEVELLGEAIDGAHACVVCASFHAS' A
#
# COMPACT_ATOMS: atom_id res chain seq x y z
N MET A 1 13.36 7.38 -5.24
CA MET A 1 12.16 6.63 -4.79
C MET A 1 12.21 6.56 -3.29
N ASN A 2 11.06 6.55 -2.64
CA ASN A 2 10.96 6.48 -1.19
C ASN A 2 10.26 5.20 -0.77
N ILE A 3 10.53 4.77 0.45
CA ILE A 3 9.88 3.66 1.11
C ILE A 3 8.78 4.25 1.99
N TYR A 4 7.55 3.79 1.78
CA TYR A 4 6.38 4.23 2.52
C TYR A 4 5.71 3.05 3.21
N LEU A 5 5.12 3.31 4.37
CA LEU A 5 4.08 2.48 4.96
C LEU A 5 2.73 3.06 4.53
N ILE A 6 1.89 2.25 3.91
CA ILE A 6 0.48 2.58 3.66
C ILE A 6 -0.39 1.76 4.60
N THR A 7 -1.38 2.39 5.22
CA THR A 7 -2.27 1.76 6.20
C THR A 7 -3.70 2.22 5.98
N GLN A 8 -4.68 1.35 6.27
CA GLN A 8 -6.09 1.70 6.26
C GLN A 8 -6.83 1.13 7.47
N TYR A 9 -7.97 1.72 7.81
CA TYR A 9 -8.80 1.36 8.96
C TYR A 9 -10.29 1.15 8.64
N GLU A 10 -10.69 1.27 7.38
CA GLU A 10 -12.09 1.19 6.94
C GLU A 10 -12.55 -0.26 6.81
N ASN A 11 -11.79 -1.07 6.07
CA ASN A 11 -12.08 -2.48 5.88
C ASN A 11 -11.47 -3.29 7.02
N THR A 12 -12.32 -3.63 8.01
CA THR A 12 -11.94 -4.35 9.25
C THR A 12 -12.42 -5.81 9.29
N GLY A 13 -12.98 -6.29 8.18
CA GLY A 13 -13.47 -7.66 8.02
C GLY A 13 -12.37 -8.69 7.78
N TYR A 14 -12.71 -9.69 6.98
CA TYR A 14 -11.79 -10.70 6.49
C TYR A 14 -11.56 -10.52 4.99
N ASP A 15 -10.51 -11.17 4.51
CA ASP A 15 -10.04 -11.11 3.14
C ASP A 15 -9.69 -9.68 2.69
N VAL A 16 -9.13 -8.92 3.65
CA VAL A 16 -8.74 -7.52 3.47
C VAL A 16 -7.27 -7.31 3.84
N TYR A 17 -6.64 -6.35 3.18
CA TYR A 17 -5.34 -5.85 3.56
C TYR A 17 -5.47 -4.83 4.69
N HIS A 18 -4.49 -4.77 5.59
CA HIS A 18 -4.41 -3.73 6.64
C HIS A 18 -3.34 -2.69 6.34
N ASN A 19 -2.18 -3.14 5.85
CA ASN A 19 -1.07 -2.27 5.53
C ASN A 19 -0.13 -2.93 4.52
N ALA A 20 0.72 -2.10 3.92
CA ALA A 20 1.81 -2.54 3.08
C ALA A 20 3.00 -1.59 3.16
N VAL A 21 4.20 -2.15 2.99
CA VAL A 21 5.40 -1.39 2.71
C VAL A 21 5.56 -1.33 1.20
N VAL A 22 5.65 -0.11 0.66
CA VAL A 22 5.73 0.13 -0.78
C VAL A 22 6.92 1.03 -1.11
N ILE A 23 7.49 0.84 -2.29
CA ILE A 23 8.42 1.78 -2.89
C ILE A 23 7.64 2.60 -3.92
N ALA A 24 7.69 3.93 -3.80
CA ALA A 24 6.98 4.84 -4.71
C ALA A 24 7.75 6.15 -4.92
N GLU A 25 7.36 6.91 -5.95
CA GLU A 25 8.00 8.19 -6.27
C GLU A 25 7.55 9.34 -5.34
N SER A 26 6.34 9.24 -4.80
CA SER A 26 5.73 10.25 -3.94
C SER A 26 4.73 9.62 -2.98
N GLU A 27 4.28 10.39 -1.99
CA GLU A 27 3.21 10.00 -1.08
C GLU A 27 1.91 9.69 -1.85
N GLU A 28 1.58 10.51 -2.86
CA GLU A 28 0.41 10.30 -3.72
C GLU A 28 0.51 9.00 -4.52
N ALA A 29 1.68 8.68 -5.05
CA ALA A 29 1.91 7.41 -5.75
C ALA A 29 1.82 6.20 -4.79
N ALA A 30 2.33 6.34 -3.56
CA ALA A 30 2.19 5.30 -2.54
C ALA A 30 0.72 5.08 -2.17
N ARG A 31 -0.05 6.16 -1.99
CA ARG A 31 -1.49 6.15 -1.69
C ARG A 31 -2.32 5.41 -2.74
N LEU A 32 -1.92 5.54 -4.01
CA LEU A 32 -2.57 4.88 -5.15
C LEU A 32 -2.11 3.42 -5.35
N THR A 33 -1.25 2.87 -4.49
CA THR A 33 -0.76 1.50 -4.61
C THR A 33 -1.69 0.52 -3.90
N HIS A 34 -2.21 -0.45 -4.65
CA HIS A 34 -2.93 -1.57 -4.05
C HIS A 34 -1.95 -2.56 -3.40
N PRO A 35 -2.16 -3.00 -2.14
CA PRO A 35 -1.24 -3.91 -1.43
C PRO A 35 -0.97 -5.26 -2.11
N SER A 36 -1.84 -5.72 -3.01
CA SER A 36 -1.57 -6.95 -3.79
C SER A 36 -0.49 -6.77 -4.86
N GLY A 37 -0.13 -5.53 -5.21
CA GLY A 37 0.91 -5.21 -6.19
C GLY A 37 0.54 -5.44 -7.64
N GLY A 38 -0.72 -5.82 -7.94
CA GLY A 38 -1.14 -6.10 -9.31
C GLY A 38 -2.64 -6.11 -9.58
N ASP A 39 -3.50 -6.07 -8.56
CA ASP A 39 -4.93 -6.02 -8.81
C ASP A 39 -5.38 -4.59 -9.13
N GLU A 40 -6.32 -4.48 -10.07
CA GLU A 40 -7.07 -3.24 -10.27
C GLU A 40 -7.76 -2.88 -8.96
N TRP A 41 -7.88 -1.58 -8.69
CA TRP A 41 -8.56 -0.96 -7.53
C TRP A 41 -10.08 -1.28 -7.41
N ILE A 42 -10.50 -2.44 -7.93
CA ILE A 42 -11.86 -2.95 -8.06
C ILE A 42 -12.14 -4.02 -6.98
N ASP A 43 -11.10 -4.49 -6.28
CA ASP A 43 -11.24 -5.49 -5.22
C ASP A 43 -11.65 -4.85 -3.88
N GLU A 44 -12.63 -5.46 -3.20
CA GLU A 44 -13.12 -5.03 -1.88
C GLU A 44 -12.11 -5.32 -0.76
N SER A 45 -10.96 -5.93 -1.09
CA SER A 45 -9.88 -6.24 -0.15
C SER A 45 -9.08 -5.01 0.30
N TRP A 46 -9.29 -3.83 -0.31
CA TRP A 46 -8.66 -2.57 0.08
C TRP A 46 -9.65 -1.39 0.09
N THR A 47 -9.22 -0.25 0.61
CA THR A 47 -10.07 0.96 0.81
C THR A 47 -9.75 2.03 -0.22
N ASP A 48 -10.67 2.98 -0.46
CA ASP A 48 -10.49 4.17 -1.32
C ASP A 48 -9.19 4.95 -1.02
N PRO A 49 -8.51 5.54 -2.02
CA PRO A 49 -7.19 6.17 -1.80
C PRO A 49 -7.24 7.33 -0.79
N GLU A 50 -8.39 7.99 -0.65
CA GLU A 50 -8.57 9.07 0.33
C GLU A 50 -8.46 8.58 1.78
N ASP A 51 -8.80 7.32 2.04
CA ASP A 51 -8.76 6.68 3.36
C ASP A 51 -7.43 5.98 3.66
N VAL A 52 -6.48 6.02 2.72
CA VAL A 52 -5.14 5.46 2.91
C VAL A 52 -4.23 6.49 3.61
N GLU A 53 -3.78 6.15 4.81
CA GLU A 53 -2.71 6.88 5.50
C GLU A 53 -1.35 6.47 4.93
N VAL A 54 -0.47 7.46 4.72
CA VAL A 54 0.87 7.25 4.16
C VAL A 54 1.93 7.82 5.10
N GLU A 55 2.88 6.99 5.50
CA GLU A 55 4.02 7.37 6.32
C GLU A 55 5.33 7.14 5.56
N LEU A 56 6.20 8.17 5.49
CA LEU A 56 7.54 8.05 4.91
C LEU A 56 8.46 7.32 5.88
N LEU A 57 8.93 6.13 5.50
CA LEU A 57 9.89 5.34 6.28
C LEU A 57 11.35 5.68 5.94
N GLY A 58 11.61 6.11 4.69
CA GLY A 58 12.95 6.50 4.26
C GLY A 58 13.13 6.52 2.74
N GLU A 59 14.37 6.62 2.30
CA GLU A 59 14.75 6.62 0.89
C GLU A 59 15.11 5.20 0.43
N ALA A 60 14.66 4.81 -0.77
CA ALA A 60 15.03 3.54 -1.38
C ALA A 60 16.44 3.63 -2.01
N ILE A 61 17.07 2.48 -2.27
CA ILE A 61 18.36 2.43 -2.96
C ILE A 61 18.28 3.01 -4.38
N ASP A 62 19.40 3.52 -4.89
CA ASP A 62 19.51 3.95 -6.28
C ASP A 62 19.15 2.82 -7.25
N GLY A 63 18.32 3.15 -8.24
CA GLY A 63 17.82 2.18 -9.22
C GLY A 63 16.65 1.31 -8.73
N ALA A 64 16.11 1.55 -7.52
CA ALA A 64 14.86 0.94 -7.11
C ALA A 64 13.70 1.35 -8.02
N HIS A 65 12.74 0.44 -8.17
CA HIS A 65 11.52 0.65 -8.95
C HIS A 65 10.29 0.60 -8.04
N ALA A 66 9.20 1.22 -8.48
CA ALA A 66 7.96 1.19 -7.71
C ALA A 66 7.42 -0.23 -7.59
N CYS A 67 7.12 -0.67 -6.37
CA CYS A 67 6.58 -2.01 -6.08
C CYS A 67 6.03 -2.11 -4.66
N VAL A 68 5.25 -3.16 -4.40
CA VAL A 68 4.95 -3.60 -3.04
C VAL A 68 6.09 -4.47 -2.54
N VAL A 69 6.65 -4.13 -1.38
CA VAL A 69 7.74 -4.88 -0.73
C VAL A 69 7.18 -6.00 0.14
N CYS A 70 6.16 -5.69 0.93
CA CYS A 70 5.46 -6.63 1.81
C CYS A 70 4.07 -6.07 2.11
N ALA A 71 3.07 -6.94 2.23
CA ALA A 71 1.70 -6.58 2.58
C ALA A 71 1.18 -7.52 3.67
N SER A 72 0.34 -6.99 4.55
CA SER A 72 -0.37 -7.74 5.58
C SER A 72 -1.82 -7.96 5.15
N PHE A 73 -2.22 -9.23 5.03
CA PHE A 73 -3.56 -9.64 4.61
C PHE A 73 -4.20 -10.50 5.70
N HIS A 74 -5.42 -10.14 6.09
CA HIS A 74 -6.19 -10.87 7.09
C HIS A 74 -7.17 -11.83 6.43
N ALA A 75 -6.70 -13.06 6.16
CA ALA A 75 -7.52 -14.12 5.57
C ALA A 75 -8.41 -14.85 6.60
N SER A 76 -9.57 -15.34 6.16
CA SER A 76 -10.42 -16.28 6.92
C SER A 76 -10.50 -17.68 6.34
#